data_AF-A0A317IY75-F1
#
_entry.id   AF-A0A317IY75-F1
#
_cell.length_a   1.000
_cell.length_b   1.000
_cell.length_c   1.000
_cell.angle_alpha   90.00
_cell.angle_beta   90.00
_cell.angle_gamma   90.00
#
_symmetry.space_group_name_H-M   'P 1'
#
loop_
_entity.id
_entity.type
_entity.pdbx_description
1 polymer ?
#
loop_
_entity_poly.entity_id
_entity_poly.type
_entity_poly.pdbx_seq_one_letter_code
_entity_poly.pdbx_strand_id
1 'polypeptide(L)'
;MEPDYIRIKAIKDKFPMHDEHIQSLYLNNAEFRSIVDDYYSCIKYLENTKKLHSENLESIEEYEKMVRELEQELRFHISSK
;
A
#
# COMPACT_ATOMS: atom_id res chain seq x y z
N MET A 1 -2.51 13.13 -18.23
CA MET A 1 -1.93 11.80 -18.54
C MET A 1 -3.08 10.84 -18.73
N GLU A 2 -3.10 10.11 -19.84
CA GLU A 2 -4.15 9.12 -20.11
C GLU A 2 -4.06 7.95 -19.10
N PRO A 3 -5.19 7.40 -18.62
CA PRO A 3 -5.22 6.30 -17.65
C PRO A 3 -4.35 5.10 -18.07
N ASP A 4 -4.33 4.82 -19.37
CA ASP A 4 -3.62 3.68 -19.97
C ASP A 4 -2.09 3.80 -19.85
N TYR A 5 -1.57 5.03 -19.93
CA TYR A 5 -0.14 5.30 -19.80
C TYR A 5 0.38 4.93 -18.40
N ILE A 6 -0.41 5.18 -17.35
CA ILE A 6 0.00 4.89 -15.97
C ILE A 6 0.02 3.37 -15.72
N ARG A 7 -0.96 2.64 -16.26
CA ARG A 7 -1.07 1.19 -16.09
C ARG A 7 0.07 0.45 -16.78
N ILE A 8 0.34 0.79 -18.05
CA ILE A 8 1.42 0.15 -18.80
C ILE A 8 2.79 0.52 -18.23
N LYS A 9 2.97 1.76 -17.75
CA LYS A 9 4.21 2.21 -17.12
C LYS A 9 4.52 1.38 -15.87
N ALA A 10 3.52 1.10 -15.03
CA ALA A 10 3.72 0.27 -13.83
C ALA A 10 4.26 -1.14 -14.14
N ILE A 11 3.86 -1.71 -15.27
CA ILE A 11 4.35 -3.02 -15.74
C ILE A 11 5.76 -2.89 -16.31
N LYS A 12 6.02 -1.85 -17.12
CA LYS A 12 7.34 -1.59 -17.72
C LYS A 12 8.41 -1.31 -16.67
N ASP A 13 8.08 -0.53 -15.64
CA ASP A 13 8.97 -0.27 -14.51
C ASP A 13 9.30 -1.58 -13.75
N LYS A 14 8.39 -2.55 -13.73
CA LYS A 14 8.59 -3.86 -13.09
C LYS A 14 9.41 -4.83 -13.95
N PHE A 15 9.28 -4.74 -15.27
CA PHE A 15 9.92 -5.62 -16.24
C PHE A 15 10.69 -4.82 -17.30
N PRO A 16 11.71 -4.04 -16.91
CA PRO A 16 12.35 -3.07 -17.79
C PRO A 16 13.06 -3.71 -19.00
N MET A 17 13.51 -4.96 -18.86
CA MET A 17 14.14 -5.72 -19.96
C MET A 17 13.16 -6.12 -21.07
N HIS A 18 11.85 -5.92 -20.87
CA HIS A 18 10.80 -6.30 -21.81
C HIS A 18 9.97 -5.10 -22.29
N ASP A 19 10.46 -3.86 -22.13
CA ASP A 19 9.70 -2.62 -22.38
C ASP A 19 9.02 -2.59 -23.76
N GLU A 20 9.79 -2.86 -24.82
CA GLU A 20 9.28 -2.86 -26.20
C GLU A 20 8.26 -3.97 -26.44
N HIS A 21 8.50 -5.15 -25.86
CA HIS A 21 7.59 -6.29 -25.99
C HIS A 21 6.28 -6.04 -25.26
N ILE A 22 6.33 -5.47 -24.05
CA ILE A 22 5.16 -5.06 -23.26
C ILE A 22 4.35 -3.99 -23.99
N GLN A 23 5.03 -3.00 -24.61
CA GLN A 23 4.37 -1.99 -25.43
C GLN A 23 3.61 -2.63 -26.60
N SER A 24 4.27 -3.54 -27.31
CA SER A 24 3.67 -4.24 -28.45
C SER A 24 2.47 -5.09 -28.03
N LEU A 25 2.58 -5.85 -26.94
CA LEU A 25 1.49 -6.65 -26.40
C LEU A 25 0.31 -5.79 -25.96
N TYR A 26 0.55 -4.66 -25.30
CA TYR A 26 -0.53 -3.78 -24.86
C TYR A 26 -1.30 -3.18 -26.02
N LEU A 27 -0.64 -2.81 -27.13
CA LEU A 27 -1.31 -2.26 -28.30
C LEU A 27 -2.10 -3.33 -29.08
N ASN A 28 -1.54 -4.54 -29.21
CA ASN A 28 -2.05 -5.54 -30.14
C ASN A 28 -2.85 -6.68 -29.50
N ASN A 29 -2.82 -6.84 -28.18
CA ASN A 29 -3.46 -7.96 -27.48
C ASN A 29 -4.45 -7.45 -26.41
N ALA A 30 -5.74 -7.68 -26.64
CA ALA A 30 -6.81 -7.27 -25.73
C ALA A 30 -6.82 -8.05 -24.40
N GLU A 31 -6.48 -9.34 -24.44
CA GLU A 31 -6.36 -10.17 -23.24
C GLU A 31 -5.22 -9.67 -22.36
N PHE A 32 -4.08 -9.31 -22.97
CA PHE A 32 -2.97 -8.70 -22.25
C PHE A 32 -3.35 -7.37 -21.59
N ARG A 33 -4.13 -6.51 -22.26
CA ARG A 33 -4.64 -5.28 -21.65
C ARG A 33 -5.49 -5.57 -20.41
N SER A 34 -6.37 -6.56 -20.47
CA SER A 34 -7.17 -6.98 -19.31
C SER A 34 -6.30 -7.40 -18.14
N ILE A 35 -5.23 -8.17 -18.40
CA ILE A 35 -4.28 -8.59 -17.37
C ILE A 35 -3.57 -7.39 -16.74
N VAL A 36 -3.18 -6.40 -17.55
CA VAL A 36 -2.55 -5.16 -17.05
C VAL A 36 -3.51 -4.36 -16.17
N ASP A 37 -4.80 -4.32 -16.54
CA ASP A 37 -5.84 -3.65 -15.75
C ASP A 37 -6.07 -4.35 -14.40
N ASP A 38 -6.14 -5.68 -14.39
CA ASP A 38 -6.29 -6.48 -13.18
C ASP A 38 -5.05 -6.33 -12.27
N TYR A 39 -3.85 -6.42 -12.84
CA TYR A 39 -2.60 -6.22 -12.12
C TYR A 39 -2.56 -4.85 -11.44
N TYR A 40 -2.87 -3.79 -12.19
CA TYR A 40 -2.84 -2.43 -11.66
C TYR A 40 -3.85 -2.23 -10.53
N SER A 41 -5.04 -2.83 -10.65
CA SER A 41 -6.06 -2.81 -9.61
C SER A 41 -5.60 -3.50 -8.33
N CYS A 42 -4.96 -4.67 -8.45
CA CYS A 42 -4.37 -5.39 -7.33
C CYS A 42 -3.26 -4.60 -6.63
N ILE A 43 -2.35 -3.96 -7.38
CA ILE A 43 -1.29 -3.13 -6.81
C ILE A 43 -1.87 -1.96 -6.03
N LYS A 44 -2.85 -1.24 -6.58
CA LYS A 44 -3.52 -0.14 -5.87
C LYS A 44 -4.18 -0.62 -4.57
N TYR A 45 -4.85 -1.76 -4.62
CA TYR A 45 -5.47 -2.33 -3.43
C TYR A 45 -4.42 -2.69 -2.37
N LEU A 46 -3.30 -3.30 -2.77
CA LEU A 46 -2.19 -3.63 -1.89
C LEU A 46 -1.55 -2.38 -1.28
N GLU A 47 -1.31 -1.33 -2.06
CA GLU A 47 -0.76 -0.06 -1.57
C GLU A 47 -1.69 0.61 -0.55
N ASN A 48 -2.99 0.69 -0.85
CA ASN A 48 -3.98 1.21 0.08
C ASN A 48 -4.07 0.40 1.37
N THR A 49 -4.05 -0.94 1.26
CA THR A 49 -4.10 -1.83 2.42
C THR A 49 -2.85 -1.67 3.29
N LYS A 50 -1.66 -1.56 2.68
CA LYS A 50 -0.41 -1.30 3.40
C LYS A 50 -0.45 0.03 4.13
N LYS A 51 -0.96 1.08 3.48
CA LYS A 51 -1.11 2.41 4.08
C LYS A 51 -2.05 2.41 5.29
N LEU A 52 -3.22 1.78 5.14
CA LEU A 52 -4.17 1.61 6.26
C LEU A 52 -3.53 0.82 7.40
N HIS A 53 -2.75 -0.21 7.09
CA HIS A 53 -2.07 -1.01 8.10
C HIS A 53 -0.95 -0.23 8.81
N SER A 54 -0.18 0.60 8.09
CA SER A 54 0.84 1.44 8.71
C SER A 54 0.23 2.52 9.62
N GLU A 55 -0.85 3.16 9.20
CA GLU A 55 -1.58 4.13 10.03
C GLU A 55 -2.17 3.47 11.29
N ASN A 56 -2.67 2.23 11.17
CA ASN A 56 -3.15 1.45 12.30
C ASN A 56 -2.02 1.07 13.26
N LEU A 57 -0.83 0.73 12.75
CA LEU A 57 0.34 0.40 13.57
C LEU A 57 0.81 1.62 14.37
N GLU A 58 0.92 2.79 13.73
CA GLU A 58 1.23 4.06 14.42
C GLU A 58 0.20 4.35 15.51
N SER A 59 -1.09 4.16 15.22
CA SER A 59 -2.17 4.35 16.20
C SER A 59 -2.05 3.37 17.39
N ILE A 60 -1.68 2.11 17.15
CA ILE A 60 -1.49 1.10 18.20
C ILE A 60 -0.35 1.52 19.13
N GLU A 61 0.79 1.95 18.58
CA GLU A 61 1.93 2.40 19.38
C GLU A 61 1.58 3.61 20.27
N GLU A 62 0.79 4.55 19.76
CA GLU A 62 0.28 5.68 20.55
C GLU A 62 -0.66 5.23 21.69
N TYR A 63 -1.57 4.29 21.42
CA TYR A 63 -2.44 3.74 22.46
C TYR A 63 -1.66 2.97 23.52
N GLU A 64 -0.66 2.17 23.13
CA GLU A 64 0.20 1.48 24.09
C GLU A 64 0.98 2.45 24.97
N LYS A 65 1.47 3.56 24.39
CA LYS A 65 2.12 4.62 25.14
C LYS A 65 1.16 5.25 26.16
N MET A 66 -0.04 5.62 25.73
CA MET A 66 -1.07 6.21 26.61
C MET A 66 -1.44 5.25 27.74
N VAL A 67 -1.58 3.96 27.48
CA VAL A 67 -1.84 2.94 28.52
C VAL A 67 -0.73 2.94 29.56
N ARG A 68 0.54 2.98 29.15
CA ARG A 68 1.67 3.01 30.08
C ARG A 68 1.68 4.28 30.94
N GLU A 69 1.35 5.43 30.37
CA GLU A 69 1.25 6.71 31.10
C GLU A 69 0.13 6.64 32.14
N LEU A 70 -1.06 6.17 31.75
CA LEU A 70 -2.19 5.98 32.66
C LEU A 70 -1.87 4.98 33.78
N GLU A 71 -1.17 3.88 33.48
CA GLU A 71 -0.74 2.93 34.50
C GLU A 71 0.21 3.56 35.52
N GLN A 72 1.10 4.47 35.10
CA GLN A 72 1.99 5.17 36.01
C GLN A 72 1.22 6.12 36.93
N GLU A 73 0.27 6.88 36.39
CA GLU A 73 -0.61 7.74 37.19
C GLU A 73 -1.41 6.93 38.22
N LEU A 74 -1.98 5.80 37.80
CA LEU A 74 -2.70 4.90 38.70
C LEU A 74 -1.79 4.39 39.82
N ARG A 75 -0.56 3.94 39.51
CA ARG A 75 0.41 3.49 40.51
C ARG A 75 0.78 4.60 41.48
N PHE A 76 0.97 5.83 40.99
CA PHE A 76 1.25 7.00 41.82
C PHE A 76 0.11 7.26 42.81
N HIS A 77 -1.14 7.27 42.33
CA HIS A 77 -2.31 7.48 43.19
C HIS A 77 -2.54 6.35 44.19
N ILE A 78 -2.27 5.09 43.81
CA ILE A 78 -2.39 3.93 44.71
C ILE A 78 -1.31 3.98 45.80
N SER A 79 -0.07 4.33 45.44
CA SER A 79 1.08 4.34 46.36
C SER A 79 1.15 5.60 47.23
N SER A 80 0.39 6.65 46.90
CA SER A 80 0.33 7.91 47.66
C SER A 80 -0.72 7.91 48.78
N LYS A 81 -1.14 6.74 49.26
CA LYS A 81 -2.02 6.53 50.42
C LYS A 81 -1.31 5.67 51.46
#